data_AF-A0A6M0HXG0-F1
#
_entry.id   AF-A0A6M0HXG0-F1
#
_cell.length_a   1.000
_cell.length_b   1.000
_cell.length_c   1.000
_cell.angle_alpha   90.00
_cell.angle_beta   90.00
_cell.angle_gamma   90.00
#
_symmetry.space_group_name_H-M   'P 1'
#
loop_
_entity.id
_entity.type
_entity.pdbx_description
1 polymer ?
#
loop_
_entity_poly.entity_id
_entity_poly.type
_entity_poly.pdbx_seq_one_letter_code
_entity_poly.pdbx_strand_id
1 'polypeptide(L)'
;TFARGRDLAAWLGLVPRQVTTGGRPKLVGITKRGSKYLRKMLIQGARAAMPTLRESDTRIGQWLRGLLARAHANTAVVALAAKMARTVWALLRHERVYEPAAVAA
;
A
#
# COMPACT_ATOMS: atom_id res chain seq x y z
N THR A 1 -9.14 -2.36 17.30
CA THR A 1 -9.43 -2.61 15.87
C THR A 1 -9.41 -1.29 15.11
N PHE A 2 -8.87 -1.26 13.88
CA PHE A 2 -8.84 -0.04 13.05
C PHE A 2 -10.19 0.20 12.38
N ALA A 3 -10.68 1.45 12.39
CA ALA A 3 -11.95 1.82 11.75
C ALA A 3 -11.86 1.88 10.22
N ARG A 4 -10.66 2.16 9.67
CA ARG A 4 -10.43 2.26 8.22
C ARG A 4 -9.13 1.59 7.83
N GLY A 5 -9.07 0.97 6.65
CA GLY A 5 -7.84 0.34 6.15
C GLY A 5 -6.66 1.31 5.95
N ARG A 6 -6.94 2.60 5.75
CA ARG A 6 -5.91 3.65 5.71
C ARG A 6 -5.17 3.79 7.05
N ASP A 7 -5.86 3.58 8.16
CA ASP A 7 -5.30 3.70 9.51
C ASP A 7 -4.34 2.53 9.79
N LEU A 8 -4.66 1.32 9.29
CA LEU A 8 -3.73 0.17 9.33
C LEU A 8 -2.46 0.45 8.52
N ALA A 9 -2.60 0.92 7.27
CA ALA A 9 -1.45 1.20 6.41
C ALA A 9 -0.54 2.29 7.00
N ALA A 10 -1.12 3.32 7.63
CA ALA A 10 -0.39 4.36 8.34
C ALA A 10 0.34 3.79 9.58
N TRP A 11 -0.34 2.95 10.37
CA TRP A 11 0.25 2.31 11.55
C TRP A 11 1.42 1.39 11.20
N LEU A 12 1.36 0.68 10.07
CA LEU A 12 2.46 -0.15 9.56
C LEU A 12 3.63 0.68 8.99
N GLY A 13 3.48 2.00 8.88
CA GLY A 13 4.47 2.88 8.27
C GLY A 13 4.66 2.59 6.78
N LEU A 14 3.55 2.46 6.04
CA LEU A 14 3.54 2.34 4.57
C LEU A 14 3.08 3.65 3.89
N VAL A 15 2.78 4.68 4.67
CA VAL A 15 2.31 5.99 4.21
C VAL A 15 3.23 7.08 4.80
N PRO A 16 3.54 8.14 4.03
CA PRO A 16 4.25 9.31 4.55
C PRO A 16 3.54 9.89 5.78
N ARG A 17 4.30 10.28 6.80
CA ARG A 17 3.72 10.94 7.96
C ARG A 17 3.31 12.35 7.57
N GLN A 18 2.13 12.78 7.98
CA GLN A 18 1.70 14.17 7.88
C GLN A 18 1.99 14.89 9.18
N VAL A 19 2.62 16.06 9.09
CA VAL A 19 2.79 17.00 10.20
C VAL A 19 2.19 18.32 9.75
N THR A 20 1.18 18.79 10.48
CA THR A 20 0.51 20.06 10.20
C THR A 20 0.81 21.02 11.34
N THR A 21 1.44 22.16 11.04
CA THR A 21 1.64 23.26 11.99
C THR A 21 1.00 24.52 11.41
N GLY A 22 0.21 25.24 12.21
CA GLY A 22 -0.45 26.48 11.78
C GLY A 22 -1.27 26.34 10.48
N GLY A 23 -1.95 25.20 10.28
CA GLY A 23 -2.77 24.96 9.08
C GLY A 23 -2.00 24.59 7.80
N ARG A 24 -0.66 24.46 7.85
CA ARG A 24 0.16 24.06 6.68
C ARG A 24 0.52 22.57 6.76
N PRO A 25 -0.14 21.68 6.00
CA PRO A 25 0.19 20.27 6.01
C PRO A 25 1.52 20.03 5.28
N LYS A 26 2.48 19.38 5.95
CA LYS A 26 3.73 18.90 5.36
C LYS A 26 3.77 17.37 5.43
N LEU A 27 4.10 16.74 4.31
CA LEU A 27 4.40 15.30 4.28
C LEU A 27 5.88 15.12 4.58
N VAL A 28 6.18 14.32 5.60
CA VAL A 28 7.54 13.95 6.00
C VAL A 28 7.79 12.46 5.70
N GLY A 29 8.96 11.96 6.09
CA GLY A 29 9.37 10.59 5.82
C GLY A 29 8.44 9.50 6.39
N ILE A 30 8.72 8.27 5.97
CA ILE A 30 8.02 7.07 6.41
C ILE A 30 8.31 6.79 7.89
N THR A 31 7.27 6.59 8.71
CA THR A 31 7.47 6.25 10.12
C THR A 31 7.95 4.81 10.27
N LYS A 32 8.81 4.52 11.25
CA LYS A 32 9.21 3.15 11.62
C LYS A 32 8.34 2.56 12.75
N ARG A 33 7.16 3.14 13.00
CA ARG A 33 6.23 2.73 14.08
C ARG A 33 5.37 1.54 13.65
N GLY A 34 4.78 0.82 14.61
CA GLY A 34 4.00 -0.39 14.38
C GLY A 34 4.86 -1.65 14.21
N SER A 35 4.27 -2.73 13.68
CA SER A 35 4.96 -4.01 13.53
C SER A 35 6.00 -3.98 12.40
N LYS A 36 7.28 -4.12 12.76
CA LYS A 36 8.40 -4.25 11.80
C LYS A 36 8.27 -5.51 10.95
N TYR A 37 7.79 -6.61 11.53
CA TYR A 37 7.66 -7.89 10.85
C TYR A 37 6.59 -7.85 9.75
N LEU A 38 5.37 -7.40 10.08
CA LEU A 38 4.27 -7.27 9.11
C LEU A 38 4.66 -6.33 7.96
N ARG A 39 5.30 -5.20 8.27
CA ARG A 39 5.81 -4.29 7.25
C ARG A 39 6.83 -4.96 6.34
N LYS A 40 7.78 -5.73 6.89
CA LYS A 40 8.78 -6.45 6.10
C LYS A 40 8.08 -7.44 5.16
N MET A 41 7.15 -8.23 5.66
CA MET A 41 6.39 -9.20 4.85
C MET A 41 5.62 -8.52 3.72
N LEU A 42 4.89 -7.44 4.01
CA LEU A 42 4.15 -6.70 2.99
C LEU A 42 5.05 -6.06 1.93
N ILE A 43 6.19 -5.49 2.34
CA ILE A 43 7.15 -4.90 1.38
C ILE A 43 7.77 -5.98 0.50
N GLN A 44 8.17 -7.13 1.07
CA GLN A 44 8.74 -8.21 0.26
C GLN A 44 7.70 -8.86 -0.65
N GLY A 45 6.48 -9.08 -0.16
CA GLY A 45 5.37 -9.57 -0.97
C GLY A 45 5.03 -8.61 -2.13
N ALA A 46 4.96 -7.31 -1.85
CA ALA A 46 4.76 -6.30 -2.90
C ALA A 46 5.91 -6.30 -3.91
N ARG A 47 7.17 -6.41 -3.46
CA ARG A 47 8.34 -6.47 -4.35
C ARG A 47 8.29 -7.69 -5.27
N ALA A 48 7.93 -8.85 -4.74
CA ALA A 48 7.81 -10.08 -5.51
C ALA A 48 6.63 -10.05 -6.50
N ALA A 49 5.49 -9.47 -6.12
CA ALA A 49 4.31 -9.38 -6.97
C ALA A 49 4.42 -8.27 -8.04
N MET A 50 5.25 -7.25 -7.82
CA MET A 50 5.33 -6.06 -8.67
C MET A 50 5.61 -6.36 -10.15
N PRO A 51 6.56 -7.22 -10.54
CA PRO A 51 6.83 -7.51 -11.96
C PRO A 51 5.63 -8.08 -12.69
N THR A 52 5.02 -9.13 -12.12
CA THR A 52 3.83 -9.78 -12.69
C THR A 52 2.65 -8.83 -12.77
N LEU A 53 2.37 -8.07 -11.71
CA LEU A 53 1.26 -7.11 -11.69
C LEU A 53 1.45 -5.97 -12.69
N ARG A 54 2.69 -5.52 -12.91
CA ARG A 54 3.03 -4.50 -13.91
C ARG A 54 2.70 -4.95 -15.32
N GLU A 55 2.85 -6.24 -15.61
CA GLU A 55 2.65 -6.81 -16.95
C GLU A 55 1.18 -7.16 -17.19
N SER A 56 0.43 -7.45 -16.13
CA SER A 56 -1.01 -7.68 -16.21
C SER A 56 -1.77 -6.46 -16.76
N ASP A 57 -2.80 -6.72 -17.58
CA ASP A 57 -3.76 -5.71 -18.01
C ASP A 57 -4.90 -5.54 -17.01
N THR A 58 -4.54 -5.20 -15.77
CA THR A 58 -5.49 -4.88 -14.71
C THR A 58 -5.40 -3.40 -14.38
N ARG A 59 -6.42 -2.85 -13.72
CA ARG A 59 -6.37 -1.47 -13.17
C ARG A 59 -5.15 -1.26 -12.26
N ILE A 60 -4.75 -2.29 -11.50
CA ILE A 60 -3.53 -2.22 -10.67
C ILE A 60 -2.28 -2.16 -11.54
N GLY A 61 -2.19 -2.96 -12.60
CA GLY A 61 -1.07 -2.94 -13.52
C GLY A 61 -0.93 -1.60 -14.23
N GLN A 62 -2.02 -1.04 -14.74
CA GLN A 62 -2.05 0.29 -15.35
C GLN A 62 -1.61 1.38 -14.35
N TRP A 63 -2.15 1.34 -13.12
CA TRP A 63 -1.74 2.26 -12.05
C TRP A 63 -0.26 2.12 -11.69
N LEU A 64 0.27 0.90 -11.64
CA LEU A 64 1.66 0.62 -11.31
C LEU A 64 2.61 1.09 -12.42
N ARG A 65 2.26 0.88 -13.70
CA ARG A 65 3.01 1.43 -14.84
C ARG A 65 3.05 2.96 -14.78
N GLY A 66 1.91 3.61 -14.55
CA GLY A 66 1.85 5.06 -14.38
C GLY A 66 2.63 5.58 -13.17
N LEU A 67 2.70 4.79 -12.09
CA LEU A 67 3.51 5.14 -10.91
C LEU A 67 5.01 4.99 -11.18
N LEU A 68 5.43 3.91 -11.83
CA LEU A 68 6.83 3.65 -12.21
C LEU A 68 7.35 4.68 -13.22
N ALA A 69 6.48 5.23 -14.07
CA ALA A 69 6.85 6.29 -15.00
C ALA A 69 7.27 7.61 -14.32
N ARG A 70 6.81 7.85 -13.09
CA ARG A 70 7.01 9.14 -12.38
C ARG A 70 7.71 9.02 -11.02
N ALA A 71 7.99 7.81 -10.55
CA ALA A 71 8.55 7.56 -9.23
C ALA A 71 9.51 6.38 -9.25
N HIS A 72 10.50 6.43 -8.36
CA HIS A 72 11.47 5.36 -8.19
C HIS A 72 10.81 4.03 -7.82
N ALA A 73 11.37 2.91 -8.28
CA ALA A 73 10.81 1.57 -8.07
C ALA A 73 10.55 1.24 -6.59
N ASN A 74 11.46 1.62 -5.68
CA ASN A 74 11.24 1.43 -4.24
C ASN A 74 10.02 2.19 -3.70
N THR A 75 9.72 3.37 -4.24
CA THR A 75 8.51 4.13 -3.90
C THR A 75 7.27 3.39 -4.40
N ALA A 76 7.33 2.83 -5.61
CA ALA A 76 6.24 2.02 -6.16
C ALA A 76 5.98 0.76 -5.32
N VAL A 77 7.02 0.06 -4.86
CA VAL A 77 6.90 -1.09 -3.96
C VAL A 77 6.19 -0.70 -2.65
N VAL A 78 6.58 0.41 -2.02
CA VAL A 78 5.95 0.86 -0.77
C VAL A 78 4.49 1.24 -1.00
N ALA A 79 4.18 1.91 -2.11
CA ALA A 79 2.81 2.26 -2.48
C ALA A 79 1.95 1.02 -2.75
N LEU A 80 2.50 0.01 -3.43
CA LEU A 80 1.83 -1.27 -3.66
C LEU A 80 1.57 -2.00 -2.34
N ALA A 81 2.55 -2.05 -1.43
CA ALA A 81 2.38 -2.61 -0.10
C ALA A 81 1.27 -1.89 0.70
N ALA A 82 1.18 -0.55 0.60
CA ALA A 82 0.10 0.21 1.22
C ALA A 82 -1.28 -0.14 0.64
N LYS A 83 -1.36 -0.38 -0.68
CA LYS A 83 -2.60 -0.85 -1.32
C LYS A 83 -2.98 -2.26 -0.85
N MET A 84 -2.02 -3.19 -0.81
CA MET A 84 -2.23 -4.55 -0.29
C MET A 84 -2.69 -4.55 1.16
N ALA A 85 -2.09 -3.73 2.03
CA ALA A 85 -2.50 -3.61 3.42
C ALA A 85 -3.97 -3.18 3.58
N ARG A 86 -4.44 -2.28 2.70
CA ARG A 86 -5.83 -1.84 2.69
C ARG A 86 -6.78 -2.94 2.21
N THR A 87 -6.37 -3.73 1.22
CA THR A 87 -7.12 -4.91 0.77
C THR A 87 -7.23 -5.95 1.86
N VAL A 88 -6.10 -6.32 2.49
CA VAL A 88 -6.08 -7.27 3.62
C VAL A 88 -6.99 -6.80 4.76
N TRP A 89 -6.93 -5.52 5.11
CA TRP A 89 -7.83 -4.97 6.12
C TRP A 89 -9.31 -5.12 5.74
N ALA A 90 -9.67 -4.84 4.48
CA ALA A 90 -11.05 -4.96 4.01
C ALA A 90 -11.55 -6.42 4.05
N LEU A 91 -10.72 -7.37 3.62
CA LEU A 91 -11.03 -8.80 3.67
C LEU A 91 -11.26 -9.27 5.12
N LEU A 92 -10.34 -8.91 6.03
CA LEU A 92 -10.46 -9.28 7.45
C LEU A 92 -11.65 -8.60 8.14
N ARG A 93 -11.95 -7.35 7.79
CA ARG A 93 -13.06 -6.60 8.40
C ARG A 93 -14.43 -7.11 7.97
N HIS A 94 -14.53 -7.59 6.73
CA HIS A 94 -15.77 -8.07 6.14
C HIS A 94 -15.87 -9.59 6.06
N GLU A 95 -14.89 -10.31 6.62
CA GLU A 95 -14.80 -11.77 6.61
C GLU A 95 -14.92 -12.35 5.19
N ARG A 96 -14.32 -11.66 4.21
CA ARG A 96 -14.35 -12.06 2.80
C ARG A 96 -13.07 -12.78 2.39
N VAL A 97 -13.21 -13.68 1.43
CA VAL A 97 -12.07 -14.31 0.74
C VAL A 97 -11.59 -13.38 -0.37
N TYR A 98 -10.29 -13.41 -0.66
CA TYR A 98 -9.72 -12.64 -1.76
C TYR A 98 -10.19 -13.21 -3.10
N GLU A 99 -10.88 -12.38 -3.89
CA GLU A 99 -11.29 -12.71 -5.25
C GLU A 99 -10.44 -11.95 -6.27
N PRO A 100 -9.64 -12.63 -7.11
CA PRO A 100 -8.77 -11.97 -8.07
C PRO A 100 -9.54 -11.22 -9.17
N ALA A 101 -10.76 -11.66 -9.50
CA ALA A 101 -11.60 -11.03 -10.52
C ALA A 101 -12.05 -9.60 -10.14
N ALA A 102 -12.29 -9.33 -8.86
CA ALA A 102 -12.66 -8.00 -8.36
C ALA A 102 -11.53 -6.95 -8.52
N VAL A 103 -10.30 -7.41 -8.77
CA VAL A 103 -9.12 -6.56 -9.00
C VAL A 103 -8.88 -6.29 -10.49
N ALA A 104 -9.40 -7.17 -11.36
CA ALA A 104 -9.29 -7.07 -12.81
C ALA A 104 -10.33 -6.14 -13.43
N ALA A 105 -11.54 -6.07 -12.84
CA ALA A 105 -12.59 -5.12 -13.24
C ALA A 105 -12.11 -3.68 -13.06
#